data_AF-A0AA95L946-F1
#
_entry.id   AF-A0AA95L946-F1
#
_cell.length_a   1.000
_cell.length_b   1.000
_cell.length_c   1.000
_cell.angle_alpha   90.00
_cell.angle_beta   90.00
_cell.angle_gamma   90.00
#
_symmetry.space_group_name_H-M   'P 1'
#
loop_
_entity.id
_entity.type
_entity.pdbx_description
1 polymer ?
#
loop_
_entity_poly.entity_id
_entity_poly.type
_entity_poly.pdbx_seq_one_letter_code
_entity_poly.pdbx_strand_id
1 'polypeptide(L)' 'MSNKRVKSVSFNITNPQEKEFLERLEKEKIEFSGYVKELILADVQRRNAPLKIVKRNESGGIKIVVGNTSSH' A
#
# COMPACT_ATOMS: atom_id res chain seq x y z
N MET A 1 6.11 17.82 -23.62
CA MET A 1 6.90 17.08 -22.60
C MET A 1 6.07 15.90 -22.11
N SER A 2 6.68 14.72 -21.92
CA SER A 2 5.96 13.54 -21.42
C SER A 2 5.85 13.59 -19.90
N ASN A 3 4.64 13.50 -19.36
CA ASN A 3 4.39 13.48 -17.90
C ASN A 3 4.69 12.12 -17.25
N LYS A 4 5.39 11.22 -17.96
CA LYS A 4 5.67 9.84 -17.52
C LYS A 4 7.17 9.64 -17.35
N ARG A 5 7.57 9.10 -16.20
CA ARG A 5 8.91 8.57 -15.93
C ARG A 5 8.82 7.07 -15.71
N VAL A 6 9.40 6.28 -16.61
CA VAL A 6 9.38 4.80 -16.54
C VAL A 6 10.46 4.30 -15.58
N LYS A 7 10.14 3.27 -14.82
CA LYS A 7 11.09 2.47 -14.03
C LYS A 7 10.94 1.01 -14.44
N SER A 8 12.04 0.35 -14.80
CA SER A 8 12.08 -1.08 -15.07
C SER A 8 12.41 -1.87 -13.80
N VAL A 9 11.96 -3.13 -13.75
CA VAL A 9 12.34 -4.08 -12.69
C VAL A 9 12.85 -5.36 -13.37
N SER A 10 13.81 -6.02 -12.74
CA SER A 10 14.36 -7.30 -13.18
C SER A 10 14.08 -8.37 -12.13
N PHE A 11 13.85 -9.60 -12.58
CA PHE A 11 13.71 -10.78 -11.74
C PHE A 11 14.92 -11.70 -11.93
N ASN A 12 15.43 -12.25 -10.83
CA ASN A 12 16.48 -13.25 -10.86
C ASN A 12 15.90 -14.66 -11.04
N ILE A 13 15.95 -15.19 -12.26
CA ILE A 13 15.39 -16.51 -12.58
C ILE A 13 16.11 -17.69 -11.91
N THR A 14 17.32 -17.49 -11.38
CA THR A 14 18.03 -18.53 -10.61
C THR A 14 17.64 -18.51 -9.14
N ASN A 15 16.98 -17.45 -8.66
CA ASN A 15 16.39 -17.41 -7.33
C ASN A 15 15.01 -18.10 -7.37
N PRO A 16 14.79 -19.20 -6.62
CA PRO A 16 13.52 -19.92 -6.65
C PRO A 16 12.31 -19.07 -6.27
N GLN A 17 12.47 -18.14 -5.33
CA GLN A 17 11.39 -17.28 -4.86
C GLN A 17 11.00 -16.24 -5.92
N GLU A 18 11.97 -15.62 -6.58
CA GLU A 18 11.68 -14.66 -7.66
C GLU A 18 11.11 -15.36 -8.90
N LYS A 19 11.53 -16.59 -9.15
CA LYS A 19 10.93 -17.44 -10.19
C LYS A 19 9.46 -17.74 -9.87
N GLU A 20 9.14 -18.11 -8.63
CA GLU A 20 7.75 -18.33 -8.19
C GLU A 20 6.88 -17.06 -8.37
N PHE A 21 7.44 -15.88 -8.09
CA PHE A 21 6.75 -14.62 -8.32
C PHE A 21 6.42 -14.41 -9.80
N LEU A 22 7.39 -14.63 -10.69
CA LEU A 22 7.17 -14.54 -12.14
C LEU A 22 6.08 -15.50 -12.60
N GLU A 23 6.18 -16.79 -12.21
CA GLU A 23 5.21 -17.81 -12.59
C GLU A 23 3.79 -17.45 -12.13
N ARG A 24 3.66 -16.88 -10.92
CA ARG A 24 2.38 -16.40 -10.41
C ARG A 24 1.82 -15.24 -11.22
N LEU A 25 2.65 -14.22 -11.50
CA LEU A 25 2.24 -13.05 -12.28
C LEU A 25 1.74 -13.46 -13.67
N GLU A 26 2.42 -14.39 -14.32
CA GLU A 26 2.04 -14.92 -15.63
C GLU A 26 0.75 -15.73 -15.58
N LYS A 27 0.64 -16.67 -14.62
CA LYS A 27 -0.52 -17.55 -14.46
C LYS A 27 -1.80 -16.77 -14.14
N GLU A 28 -1.70 -15.78 -13.25
CA GLU A 28 -2.83 -14.94 -12.83
C GLU A 28 -3.05 -13.73 -13.76
N LYS A 29 -2.19 -13.54 -14.77
CA LYS A 29 -2.20 -12.37 -15.69
C LYS A 29 -2.18 -11.03 -14.95
N ILE A 30 -1.39 -10.96 -13.88
CA ILE A 30 -1.24 -9.75 -13.06
C ILE A 30 -0.25 -8.81 -13.73
N GLU A 31 -0.65 -7.55 -13.93
CA GLU A 31 0.26 -6.49 -14.35
C GLU A 31 1.06 -5.98 -13.15
N PHE A 32 2.35 -6.32 -13.10
CA PHE A 32 3.22 -6.04 -11.96
C PHE A 32 3.22 -4.57 -11.54
N SER A 33 3.31 -3.64 -12.49
CA SER A 33 3.42 -2.21 -12.16
C SER A 33 2.14 -1.68 -11.53
N GLY A 34 0.98 -2.12 -11.98
CA GLY A 34 -0.33 -1.80 -11.43
C GLY A 34 -0.48 -2.34 -10.02
N TYR A 35 -0.18 -3.63 -9.83
CA TYR A 35 -0.21 -4.27 -8.52
C TYR A 35 0.64 -3.53 -7.49
N VAL A 36 1.89 -3.19 -7.85
CA VAL A 36 2.78 -2.46 -6.93
C VAL A 36 2.30 -1.03 -6.67
N LYS A 37 1.74 -0.33 -7.67
CA LYS A 37 1.16 1.01 -7.46
C LYS A 37 -0.02 0.98 -6.49
N GLU A 38 -0.87 -0.02 -6.57
CA GLU A 38 -1.99 -0.22 -5.64
C GLU A 38 -1.49 -0.48 -4.21
N LEU A 39 -0.46 -1.33 -4.07
CA LEU A 39 0.17 -1.57 -2.76
C LEU A 39 0.78 -0.29 -2.17
N ILE A 40 1.50 0.48 -2.97
CA ILE A 40 2.07 1.78 -2.55
C ILE A 40 0.95 2.74 -2.14
N LEU A 41 -0.13 2.82 -2.92
CA LEU A 41 -1.27 3.68 -2.60
C LEU A 41 -1.92 3.26 -1.27
N ALA A 42 -2.13 1.96 -1.05
CA ALA A 42 -2.71 1.44 0.18
C ALA A 42 -1.80 1.69 1.40
N ASP A 43 -0.49 1.57 1.25
CA ASP A 43 0.49 1.90 2.29
C ASP A 43 0.48 3.40 2.62
N VAL A 44 0.48 4.28 1.61
CA VAL A 44 0.36 5.73 1.79
C VAL A 44 -0.94 6.09 2.50
N GLN A 45 -2.07 5.52 2.09
CA GLN A 45 -3.36 5.74 2.74
C GLN A 45 -3.35 5.24 4.19
N ARG A 46 -2.74 4.09 4.47
CA ARG A 46 -2.62 3.56 5.83
C ARG A 46 -1.80 4.49 6.74
N ARG A 47 -0.71 5.06 6.23
CA ARG A 47 0.16 5.99 6.98
C ARG A 47 -0.48 7.36 7.18
N ASN A 48 -1.22 7.83 6.18
CA ASN A 48 -1.90 9.14 6.22
C ASN A 48 -3.29 9.07 6.86
N ALA A 49 -3.83 7.87 7.08
CA ALA A 49 -5.07 7.69 7.81
C ALA A 49 -4.84 8.26 9.23
N PRO A 50 -5.64 9.25 9.66
CA PRO A 50 -5.48 9.81 10.98
C PRO A 50 -5.62 8.68 11.99
N LEU A 51 -4.62 8.56 12.88
CA LEU A 51 -4.59 7.56 13.94
C LEU A 51 -5.95 7.57 14.63
N LYS A 52 -6.76 6.51 14.42
CA LYS A 52 -8.00 6.31 15.16
C LYS A 52 -7.61 5.93 16.57
N ILE A 53 -7.38 6.93 17.42
CA ILE A 53 -7.15 6.70 18.84
C ILE A 53 -8.53 6.41 19.44
N VAL A 54 -8.80 5.13 19.66
CA VAL A 54 -9.97 4.69 20.41
C VAL A 54 -9.66 4.91 21.89
N LYS A 55 -10.22 5.95 22.49
CA LYS A 55 -10.16 6.16 23.95
C LYS A 55 -11.46 5.64 24.56
N ARG A 56 -11.37 4.86 25.63
CA ARG A 56 -12.53 4.61 26.50
C ARG A 56 -12.87 5.91 27.21
N ASN A 57 -14.14 6.29 27.23
CA ASN A 57 -14.59 7.38 28.09
C ASN A 57 -14.70 6.87 29.55
N GLU A 58 -14.73 7.79 30.50
CA GLU A 58 -14.77 7.48 31.95
C GLU A 58 -16.06 6.77 32.37
N SER A 59 -17.10 6.79 31.53
CA SER A 59 -18.39 6.12 31.75
C SER A 59 -18.54 4.76 31.04
N GLY A 60 -17.45 4.19 30.49
CA GLY A 60 -17.44 2.84 29.90
C GLY A 60 -17.86 2.73 28.43
N GLY A 61 -18.20 3.84 27.78
CA GLY A 61 -18.45 3.95 26.34
C GLY A 61 -17.17 4.10 25.50
N ILE A 62 -17.25 3.68 24.23
CA ILE A 62 -16.16 3.81 23.25
C ILE A 62 -16.21 5.22 22.62
N LYS A 63 -15.13 6.01 22.74
CA LYS A 63 -14.99 7.30 22.02
C LYS A 63 -13.95 7.15 20.90
N ILE A 64 -14.41 7.33 19.66
CA ILE A 64 -13.53 7.38 18.48
C ILE A 64 -13.06 8.82 18.33
N VAL A 65 -11.76 9.07 18.53
CA VAL A 65 -11.15 10.37 18.25
C VAL A 65 -10.48 10.30 16.88
N VAL A 66 -11.00 11.07 15.91
CA VAL A 66 -10.38 11.23 14.58
C VAL A 66 -9.41 12.40 14.68
N GLY A 67 -8.11 12.16 14.48
CA GLY A 67 -7.11 13.23 14.44
C GLY A 67 -7.32 14.10 13.21
N ASN A 68 -7.90 15.28 13.37
CA ASN A 68 -8.05 16.23 12.27
C ASN A 68 -6.73 16.99 12.10
N THR A 69 -5.86 16.60 11.16
CA THR A 69 -4.72 17.43 10.75
C THR A 69 -5.22 18.50 9.80
N SER A 70 -5.83 19.55 10.36
CA SER A 70 -6.04 20.81 9.67
C SER A 70 -4.70 21.56 9.59
N SER A 71 -4.08 21.57 8.41
CA SER A 71 -2.99 22.47 8.05
C SER A 71 -3.56 23.81 7.58
N HIS A 72 -3.02 24.89 8.16
CA HIS A 72 -3.32 26.30 7.90
C HIS A 72 -3.18 26.73 6.44
#